data_AF-A0A2K3MLL9-F1
#
_entry.id   AF-A0A2K3MLL9-F1
#
_cell.length_a   1.000
_cell.length_b   1.000
_cell.length_c   1.000
_cell.angle_alpha   90.00
_cell.angle_beta   90.00
_cell.angle_gamma   90.00
#
_symmetry.space_group_name_H-M   'P 1'
#
loop_
_entity.id
_entity.type
_entity.pdbx_description
1 polymer ?
#
loop_
_entity_poly.entity_id
_entity_poly.type
_entity_poly.pdbx_seq_one_letter_code
_entity_poly.pdbx_strand_id
1 'polypeptide(L)'
;MKPNIVPNCSIRTENYMITFEVEEEKFPLFGKKYQLKFANDVSAETHCLVHFPSLIRLAREAGLEYVEIQNLTEFYDDNRAQLAGLLTNYAPNLLDTRGRLLPRSYDVLGLYTTFIFQKPDPDITPPIATPILQDASYNLDE
;
A
#
# COMPACT_ATOMS: atom_id res chain seq x y z
N MET A 1 -13.91 -25.32 31.53
CA MET A 1 -13.32 -25.34 30.18
C MET A 1 -12.38 -24.15 30.08
N LYS A 2 -11.10 -24.37 29.77
CA LYS A 2 -10.17 -23.26 29.50
C LYS A 2 -10.59 -22.67 28.14
N PRO A 3 -10.81 -21.35 28.01
CA PRO A 3 -11.04 -20.78 26.70
C PRO A 3 -9.78 -21.01 25.86
N ASN A 4 -9.94 -21.67 24.71
CA ASN A 4 -8.92 -21.72 23.67
C ASN A 4 -8.76 -20.29 23.15
N ILE A 5 -7.75 -19.59 23.65
CA ILE A 5 -7.29 -18.33 23.08
C ILE A 5 -6.61 -18.71 21.76
N VAL A 6 -7.37 -18.62 20.66
CA VAL A 6 -6.80 -18.60 19.31
C VAL A 6 -5.89 -17.38 19.25
N PRO A 7 -4.64 -17.50 18.80
CA PRO A 7 -3.68 -16.41 18.90
C PRO A 7 -4.12 -15.28 17.96
N ASN A 8 -4.49 -14.16 18.57
CA ASN A 8 -4.60 -12.79 18.08
C ASN A 8 -4.35 -12.62 16.57
N CYS A 9 -5.36 -12.12 15.84
CA CYS A 9 -5.39 -11.63 14.44
C CYS A 9 -4.21 -10.70 14.02
N SER A 10 -2.99 -11.22 14.09
CA SER A 10 -1.74 -10.49 13.93
C SER A 10 -0.75 -11.32 13.12
N ILE A 11 -0.18 -10.67 12.11
CA ILE A 11 0.88 -11.22 11.27
C ILE A 11 2.18 -10.59 11.75
N ARG A 12 3.15 -11.42 12.15
CA ARG A 12 4.43 -10.95 12.66
C ARG A 12 5.56 -11.56 11.85
N THR A 13 6.41 -10.69 11.32
CA THR A 13 7.70 -11.05 10.72
C THR A 13 8.82 -10.42 11.54
N GLU A 14 10.07 -10.64 11.11
CA GLU A 14 11.23 -9.94 11.68
C GLU A 14 11.23 -8.45 11.33
N ASN A 15 10.60 -8.06 10.21
CA ASN A 15 10.64 -6.70 9.69
C ASN A 15 9.44 -5.86 10.12
N TYR A 16 8.29 -6.48 10.37
CA TYR A 16 7.08 -5.75 10.74
C TYR A 16 6.06 -6.62 11.51
N MET A 17 5.08 -5.94 12.09
CA MET A 17 3.90 -6.55 12.69
C MET A 17 2.65 -5.84 12.16
N ILE A 18 1.70 -6.63 11.65
CA ILE A 18 0.37 -6.17 11.25
C ILE A 18 -0.64 -6.72 12.27
N THR A 19 -1.48 -5.86 12.82
CA THR A 19 -2.53 -6.25 13.78
C THR A 19 -3.87 -5.70 13.32
N PHE A 20 -4.88 -6.55 13.19
CA PHE A 20 -6.25 -6.12 12.89
C PHE A 20 -7.01 -5.79 14.18
N GLU A 21 -7.80 -4.72 14.17
CA GLU A 21 -8.53 -4.24 15.36
C GLU A 21 -9.64 -5.20 15.82
N VAL A 22 -10.23 -5.98 14.89
CA VAL A 22 -11.36 -6.88 15.16
C VAL A 22 -11.20 -8.17 14.35
N GLU A 23 -11.39 -9.32 15.02
CA GLU A 23 -11.58 -10.61 14.36
C GLU A 23 -12.97 -10.67 13.73
N GLU A 24 -13.02 -10.60 12.39
CA GLU A 24 -14.24 -10.75 11.61
C GLU A 24 -14.07 -11.96 10.69
N GLU A 25 -15.15 -12.72 10.49
CA GLU A 25 -15.15 -13.89 9.60
C GLU A 25 -14.86 -13.49 8.13
N LYS A 26 -15.18 -12.25 7.75
CA LYS A 26 -14.89 -11.65 6.44
C LYS A 26 -14.55 -10.18 6.59
N PHE A 27 -13.58 -9.72 5.82
CA PHE A 27 -13.24 -8.29 5.77
C PHE A 27 -14.33 -7.49 5.04
N PRO A 28 -14.81 -6.37 5.60
CA PRO A 28 -15.71 -5.46 4.90
C PRO A 28 -14.99 -4.77 3.74
N LEU A 29 -15.77 -4.34 2.74
CA LEU A 29 -15.23 -3.65 1.55
C LEU A 29 -14.57 -2.31 1.88
N PHE A 30 -14.98 -1.65 2.96
CA PHE A 30 -14.53 -0.34 3.39
C PHE A 30 -14.36 -0.29 4.90
N GLY A 31 -13.48 0.62 5.37
CA GLY A 31 -13.34 0.94 6.78
C GLY A 31 -12.62 -0.10 7.63
N LYS A 32 -12.16 -1.22 7.05
CA LYS A 32 -11.33 -2.16 7.79
C LYS A 32 -9.96 -1.54 8.08
N LYS A 33 -9.65 -1.36 9.35
CA LYS A 33 -8.37 -0.82 9.81
C LYS A 33 -7.43 -1.91 10.30
N TYR A 34 -6.15 -1.64 10.17
CA TYR A 34 -5.07 -2.41 10.77
C TYR A 34 -3.96 -1.48 11.26
N GLN A 35 -3.22 -1.94 12.25
CA GLN A 35 -2.00 -1.30 12.70
C GLN A 35 -0.80 -1.98 12.04
N LEU A 36 0.10 -1.20 11.45
CA LEU A 36 1.38 -1.64 10.92
C LEU A 36 2.50 -1.05 11.77
N LYS A 37 3.42 -1.89 12.23
CA LYS A 37 4.62 -1.45 12.95
C LYS A 37 5.85 -2.09 12.31
N PHE A 38 6.75 -1.30 11.73
CA PHE A 38 8.05 -1.80 11.33
C PHE A 38 8.97 -2.00 12.54
N ALA A 39 9.94 -2.91 12.42
CA ALA A 39 10.85 -3.27 13.51
C ALA A 39 11.66 -2.07 14.03
N ASN A 40 11.97 -1.11 13.15
CA ASN A 40 12.75 0.08 13.48
C ASN A 40 11.89 1.29 13.89
N ASP A 41 10.57 1.18 13.83
CA ASP A 41 9.68 2.29 14.12
C ASP A 41 9.34 2.37 15.60
N VAL A 42 9.20 3.61 16.09
CA VAL A 42 8.87 3.90 17.49
C VAL A 42 7.45 3.45 17.82
N SER A 43 6.50 3.70 16.91
CA SER A 43 5.07 3.44 17.09
C SER A 43 4.46 2.72 15.89
N ALA A 44 3.33 2.06 16.12
CA ALA A 44 2.52 1.52 15.03
C ALA A 44 1.72 2.64 14.36
N GLU A 45 1.53 2.55 13.05
CA GLU A 45 0.66 3.42 12.26
C GLU A 45 -0.65 2.71 11.93
N THR A 46 -1.75 3.47 11.94
CA THR A 46 -3.07 2.93 11.57
C THR A 46 -3.35 3.18 10.10
N HIS A 47 -3.63 2.11 9.37
CA HIS A 47 -3.97 2.14 7.95
C HIS A 47 -5.34 1.54 7.68
N CYS A 48 -5.90 1.84 6.51
CA CYS A 48 -7.12 1.22 6.01
C CYS A 48 -6.77 0.18 4.94
N LEU A 49 -7.43 -0.98 4.99
CA LEU A 49 -7.30 -2.02 3.98
C LEU A 49 -7.96 -1.56 2.67
N VAL A 50 -7.24 -1.71 1.57
CA VAL A 50 -7.73 -1.39 0.23
C VAL A 50 -8.28 -2.64 -0.42
N HIS A 51 -9.57 -2.62 -0.76
CA HIS A 51 -10.21 -3.70 -1.52
C HIS A 51 -10.13 -3.39 -3.03
N PHE A 52 -9.19 -4.01 -3.75
CA PHE A 52 -8.93 -3.69 -5.16
C PHE A 52 -10.15 -3.75 -6.09
N PRO A 53 -11.07 -4.73 -6.00
CA PRO A 53 -12.27 -4.72 -6.83
C PRO A 53 -13.16 -3.48 -6.59
N SER A 54 -13.22 -3.00 -5.34
CA SER A 54 -13.92 -1.74 -5.02
C SER A 54 -13.19 -0.54 -5.60
N LEU A 55 -11.85 -0.49 -5.49
CA LEU A 55 -11.02 0.58 -6.04
C LEU A 55 -11.21 0.71 -7.56
N ILE A 56 -11.12 -0.40 -8.30
CA ILE A 56 -11.29 -0.43 -9.76
C ILE A 56 -12.69 0.05 -10.16
N ARG A 57 -13.73 -0.43 -9.46
CA ARG A 57 -15.11 0.00 -9.73
C ARG A 57 -15.27 1.52 -9.53
N LEU A 58 -14.75 2.05 -8.42
CA LEU A 58 -14.83 3.49 -8.11
C LEU A 58 -14.01 4.33 -9.10
N ALA A 59 -12.82 3.88 -9.50
CA ALA A 59 -12.00 4.55 -10.50
C ALA A 59 -12.76 4.66 -11.84
N ARG A 60 -13.41 3.58 -12.27
CA ARG A 60 -14.27 3.57 -13.46
C ARG A 60 -15.46 4.54 -13.32
N GLU A 61 -16.10 4.58 -12.16
CA GLU A 61 -17.18 5.54 -11.88
C GLU A 61 -16.69 7.00 -11.93
N ALA A 62 -15.40 7.25 -11.69
CA ALA A 62 -14.74 8.54 -11.86
C ALA A 62 -14.22 8.80 -13.28
N GLY A 63 -14.46 7.90 -14.25
CA GLY A 63 -14.00 8.03 -15.63
C GLY A 63 -12.54 7.63 -15.87
N LEU A 64 -11.95 6.85 -14.96
CA LEU A 64 -10.61 6.30 -15.12
C LEU A 64 -10.66 4.86 -15.63
N GLU A 65 -9.73 4.51 -16.51
CA GLU A 65 -9.54 3.15 -16.99
C GLU A 65 -8.43 2.46 -16.20
N TYR A 66 -8.70 1.22 -15.81
CA TYR A 66 -7.69 0.37 -15.18
C TYR A 66 -6.62 -0.01 -16.21
N VAL A 67 -5.36 0.19 -15.86
CA VAL A 67 -4.22 -0.23 -16.68
C VAL A 67 -3.54 -1.43 -16.04
N GLU A 68 -3.15 -1.30 -14.78
CA GLU A 68 -2.32 -2.30 -14.11
C GLU A 68 -2.47 -2.22 -12.59
N ILE A 69 -2.41 -3.38 -11.95
CA ILE A 69 -2.13 -3.57 -10.53
C ILE A 69 -1.09 -4.68 -10.45
N GLN A 70 0.08 -4.40 -9.86
CA GLN A 70 1.19 -5.33 -9.79
C GLN A 70 1.84 -5.29 -8.40
N ASN A 71 2.19 -6.46 -7.84
CA ASN A 71 2.90 -6.47 -6.56
C ASN A 71 4.28 -5.82 -6.72
N LEU A 72 4.75 -5.08 -5.72
CA LEU A 72 6.02 -4.36 -5.84
C LEU A 72 7.23 -5.29 -5.98
N THR A 73 7.14 -6.54 -5.51
CA THR A 73 8.17 -7.57 -5.74
C THR A 73 8.26 -7.96 -7.22
N GLU A 74 7.12 -8.21 -7.86
CA GLU A 74 7.04 -8.51 -9.30
C GLU A 74 7.51 -7.30 -10.12
N PHE A 75 7.03 -6.10 -9.79
CA PHE A 75 7.46 -4.86 -10.44
C PHE A 75 8.97 -4.65 -10.37
N TYR A 76 9.58 -4.92 -9.20
CA TYR A 76 11.02 -4.84 -9.04
C TYR A 76 11.74 -5.86 -9.92
N ASP A 77 11.28 -7.13 -9.94
CA ASP A 77 11.94 -8.18 -10.71
C ASP A 77 11.89 -7.89 -12.22
N ASP A 78 10.77 -7.37 -12.73
CA ASP A 78 10.59 -6.96 -14.13
C ASP A 78 11.49 -5.76 -14.52
N ASN A 79 11.69 -4.82 -13.60
CA ASN A 79 12.40 -3.55 -13.87
C ASN A 79 13.81 -3.49 -13.27
N ARG A 80 14.32 -4.60 -12.75
CA ARG A 80 15.55 -4.66 -11.95
C ARG A 80 16.75 -4.00 -12.62
N ALA A 81 16.94 -4.25 -13.92
CA ALA A 81 18.08 -3.70 -14.67
C ALA A 81 18.02 -2.16 -14.74
N GLN A 82 16.82 -1.61 -14.87
CA GLN A 82 16.59 -0.16 -14.96
C GLN A 82 16.71 0.50 -13.58
N LEU A 83 16.26 -0.18 -12.52
CA LEU A 83 16.28 0.31 -11.15
C LEU A 83 17.64 0.16 -10.45
N ALA A 84 18.55 -0.68 -10.96
CA ALA A 84 19.81 -1.00 -10.28
C ALA A 84 20.65 0.22 -9.90
N GLY A 85 20.81 1.18 -10.83
CA GLY A 85 21.55 2.41 -10.57
C GLY A 85 20.86 3.31 -9.55
N LEU A 86 19.52 3.41 -9.61
CA LEU A 86 18.74 4.21 -8.68
C LEU A 86 18.83 3.64 -7.25
N LEU A 87 18.64 2.33 -7.09
CA LEU A 87 18.66 1.69 -5.78
C LEU A 87 20.05 1.75 -5.14
N THR A 88 21.11 1.63 -5.94
CA THR A 88 22.49 1.76 -5.43
C THR A 88 22.75 3.15 -4.86
N ASN A 89 22.18 4.20 -5.46
CA ASN A 89 22.40 5.59 -5.06
C ASN A 89 21.49 6.04 -3.92
N TYR A 90 20.22 5.65 -3.93
CA TYR A 90 19.21 6.20 -3.02
C TYR A 90 18.75 5.24 -1.94
N ALA A 91 18.90 3.93 -2.15
CA ALA A 91 18.46 2.91 -1.20
C ALA A 91 19.49 1.77 -1.02
N PRO A 92 20.78 2.08 -0.78
CA PRO A 92 21.83 1.07 -0.69
C PRO A 92 21.56 0.04 0.42
N ASN A 93 20.83 0.43 1.48
CA ASN A 93 20.48 -0.44 2.61
C ASN A 93 19.56 -1.61 2.26
N LEU A 94 18.94 -1.58 1.08
CA LEU A 94 18.09 -2.64 0.57
C LEU A 94 18.87 -3.71 -0.20
N LEU A 95 20.13 -3.44 -0.57
CA LEU A 95 20.92 -4.29 -1.45
C LEU A 95 22.02 -5.05 -0.69
N ASP A 96 22.37 -6.23 -1.21
CA ASP A 96 23.57 -6.97 -0.85
C ASP A 96 24.80 -6.38 -1.54
N THR A 97 25.99 -6.89 -1.21
CA THR A 97 27.26 -6.46 -1.81
C THR A 97 27.37 -6.71 -3.32
N ARG A 98 26.43 -7.46 -3.90
CA ARG A 98 26.33 -7.75 -5.34
C ARG A 98 25.21 -6.93 -6.01
N GLY A 99 24.62 -5.96 -5.31
CA GLY A 99 23.56 -5.11 -5.83
C GLY A 99 22.21 -5.82 -6.00
N ARG A 100 21.96 -6.89 -5.22
CA ARG A 100 20.69 -7.64 -5.25
C ARG A 100 19.88 -7.34 -4.00
N LEU A 101 18.56 -7.27 -4.10
CA LEU A 101 17.73 -7.06 -2.91
C LEU A 101 17.99 -8.12 -1.83
N LEU A 102 18.05 -7.67 -0.59
CA LEU A 102 18.13 -8.53 0.58
C LEU A 102 16.77 -9.24 0.80
N PRO A 103 16.76 -10.46 1.36
CA PRO A 103 15.50 -11.16 1.66
C PRO A 103 14.53 -10.35 2.51
N ARG A 104 15.04 -9.61 3.50
CA ARG A 104 14.25 -8.68 4.33
C ARG A 104 13.57 -7.56 3.52
N SER A 105 14.20 -7.14 2.43
CA SER A 105 13.66 -6.09 1.57
C SER A 105 12.53 -6.65 0.71
N TYR A 106 12.65 -7.88 0.19
CA TYR A 106 11.53 -8.55 -0.50
C TYR A 106 10.30 -8.72 0.39
N ASP A 107 10.48 -9.11 1.65
CA ASP A 107 9.40 -9.24 2.64
C ASP A 107 8.62 -7.93 2.79
N VAL A 108 9.32 -6.81 2.95
CA VAL A 108 8.70 -5.47 3.06
C VAL A 108 8.07 -5.02 1.75
N LEU A 109 8.75 -5.23 0.60
CA LEU A 109 8.21 -4.87 -0.72
C LEU A 109 6.90 -5.62 -0.99
N GLY A 110 6.77 -6.87 -0.55
CA GLY A 110 5.58 -7.69 -0.74
C GLY A 110 4.30 -7.11 -0.13
N LEU A 111 4.41 -6.20 0.86
CA LEU A 111 3.28 -5.49 1.44
C LEU A 111 2.66 -4.45 0.50
N TYR A 112 3.41 -4.01 -0.51
CA TYR A 112 3.02 -2.90 -1.38
C TYR A 112 2.68 -3.37 -2.78
N THR A 113 1.88 -2.57 -3.46
CA THR A 113 1.36 -2.85 -4.80
C THR A 113 1.34 -1.55 -5.58
N THR A 114 1.90 -1.57 -6.79
CA THR A 114 1.77 -0.49 -7.76
C THR A 114 0.40 -0.61 -8.41
N PHE A 115 -0.25 0.53 -8.66
CA PHE A 115 -1.51 0.56 -9.40
C PHE A 115 -1.56 1.78 -10.30
N ILE A 116 -2.02 1.57 -11.53
CA ILE A 116 -2.04 2.57 -12.59
C ILE A 116 -3.45 2.63 -13.16
N PHE A 117 -3.99 3.84 -13.18
CA PHE A 117 -5.22 4.17 -13.86
C PHE A 117 -4.93 5.27 -14.87
N GLN A 118 -5.54 5.18 -16.05
CA GLN A 118 -5.42 6.15 -17.12
C GLN A 118 -6.70 6.97 -17.24
N LYS A 119 -6.55 8.27 -17.46
CA LYS A 119 -7.64 9.11 -17.94
C LYS A 119 -7.63 9.08 -19.47
N PRO A 120 -8.62 8.46 -20.15
CA PRO A 120 -8.56 8.27 -21.60
C PRO A 120 -8.64 9.59 -22.37
N ASP A 121 -9.46 10.51 -21.88
CA ASP A 121 -9.58 11.86 -22.39
C ASP A 121 -9.19 12.84 -21.26
N PRO A 122 -8.04 13.53 -21.37
CA PRO A 122 -7.58 14.46 -20.34
C PRO A 122 -8.53 15.65 -20.13
N ASP A 123 -9.34 15.98 -21.14
CA ASP A 123 -10.22 17.15 -21.14
C ASP A 123 -11.64 16.82 -20.67
N ILE A 124 -12.00 15.53 -20.56
CA ILE A 124 -13.30 15.13 -20.02
C ILE A 124 -13.45 15.63 -18.57
N THR A 125 -14.55 16.35 -18.34
CA THR A 125 -14.94 16.80 -17.01
C THR A 125 -15.20 15.59 -16.12
N PRO A 126 -14.61 15.50 -14.91
CA PRO A 126 -14.87 14.39 -14.01
C PRO A 126 -16.38 14.28 -13.71
N PRO A 127 -16.91 13.07 -13.51
CA PRO A 127 -18.29 12.87 -13.07
C PRO A 127 -18.56 13.69 -11.79
N ILE A 128 -19.77 14.25 -11.68
CA ILE A 128 -20.18 15.18 -10.59
C ILE A 128 -19.95 14.59 -9.18
N ALA A 129 -19.90 13.27 -9.05
CA ALA A 129 -19.62 12.57 -7.79
C ALA A 129 -18.14 12.61 -7.35
N THR A 130 -17.25 13.26 -8.10
CA THR A 130 -15.85 13.42 -7.71
C THR A 130 -15.79 14.34 -6.49
N PRO A 131 -15.31 13.87 -5.31
CA PRO A 131 -15.17 14.75 -4.16
C PRO A 131 -14.22 15.89 -4.53
N ILE A 132 -14.73 17.12 -4.48
CA ILE A 132 -13.90 18.31 -4.61
C ILE A 132 -13.04 18.33 -3.36
N LEU A 133 -11.72 18.18 -3.53
CA LEU A 133 -10.77 18.51 -2.47
C LEU A 133 -11.06 19.96 -2.12
N GLN A 134 -11.60 20.21 -0.92
CA GLN A 134 -11.63 21.55 -0.37
C GLN A 134 -10.17 21.97 -0.33
N ASP A 135 -9.80 22.98 -1.12
CA ASP A 135 -8.49 23.61 -1.00
C ASP A 135 -8.29 23.85 0.50
N ALA A 136 -7.25 23.26 1.06
CA ALA A 136 -6.83 23.61 2.40
C ALA A 136 -6.44 25.09 2.30
N SER A 137 -7.36 25.96 2.72
CA SER A 137 -7.04 27.31 3.12
C SER A 137 -6.11 27.16 4.33
N TYR A 138 -4.82 26.97 4.04
CA TYR A 138 -3.79 27.39 4.94
C TYR A 138 -4.01 28.89 5.11
N ASN A 139 -4.78 29.25 6.14
CA ASN A 139 -4.73 30.59 6.69
C ASN A 139 -3.28 30.76 7.15
N LEU A 140 -2.47 31.34 6.27
CA LEU A 140 -1.28 32.08 6.66
C LEU A 140 -1.78 33.31 7.42
N ASP A 141 -2.26 33.09 8.64
CA ASP A 141 -2.46 34.16 9.61
C ASP A 141 -1.10 34.37 10.30
N GLU A 142 -0.49 35.51 9.93
CA GLU A 142 0.59 36.32 10.56
C GLU A 142 1.72 35.64 11.35
#